data_AF-A0A9E5Q173-F1
#
_entry.id   AF-A0A9E5Q173-F1
#
_cell.length_a   1.000
_cell.length_b   1.000
_cell.length_c   1.000
_cell.angle_alpha   90.00
_cell.angle_beta   90.00
_cell.angle_gamma   90.00
#
_symmetry.space_group_name_H-M   'P 1'
#
loop_
_entity.id
_entity.type
_entity.pdbx_description
1 polymer ?
#
loop_
_entity_poly.entity_id
_entity_poly.type
_entity_poly.pdbx_seq_one_letter_code
_entity_poly.pdbx_strand_id
1 'polypeptide(L)' 'GKGRGELNAPTYIAFRDGRLYVTDTLNSRVQVFDPDGRVLEVFGERGLYVGNLARP' A
#
# COMPACT_ATOMS: atom_id res chain seq x y z
N GLY A 1 -9.22 1.61 -7.05
CA GLY A 1 -10.32 1.15 -6.19
C GLY A 1 -10.02 1.44 -4.73
N LYS A 2 -10.91 1.04 -3.83
CA LYS A 2 -10.81 1.31 -2.38
C LYS A 2 -10.64 0.03 -1.55
N GLY A 3 -10.97 -1.14 -2.10
CA GLY A 3 -10.86 -2.43 -1.41
C GLY A 3 -9.42 -2.92 -1.24
N ARG A 4 -9.23 -3.97 -0.42
CA ARG A 4 -7.94 -4.70 -0.36
C ARG A 4 -7.65 -5.30 -1.74
N GLY A 5 -6.44 -5.09 -2.24
CA GLY A 5 -6.01 -5.56 -3.56
C GLY A 5 -6.41 -4.65 -4.70
N GLU A 6 -7.25 -3.64 -4.45
CA GLU A 6 -7.49 -2.57 -5.41
C GLU A 6 -6.50 -1.43 -5.17
N LEU A 7 -5.98 -0.83 -6.23
CA LEU A 7 -5.03 0.29 -6.17
C LEU A 7 -5.67 1.59 -6.67
N ASN A 8 -5.22 2.72 -6.17
CA ASN A 8 -5.65 4.07 -6.53
C ASN A 8 -4.44 4.99 -6.67
N ALA A 9 -4.00 5.19 -7.91
CA ALA A 9 -2.77 5.90 -8.28
C ALA A 9 -1.55 5.41 -7.48
N PRO A 10 -1.13 4.14 -7.67
CA PRO A 10 0.10 3.65 -7.08
C PRO A 10 1.30 4.35 -7.70
N THR A 11 2.29 4.74 -6.90
CA THR A 11 3.46 5.50 -7.39
C THR A 11 4.77 4.75 -7.26
N TYR A 12 4.93 3.91 -6.23
CA TYR A 12 6.15 3.18 -5.97
C TYR A 12 5.91 1.72 -5.66
N ILE A 13 6.91 0.91 -5.99
CA ILE A 13 6.93 -0.53 -5.75
C ILE A 13 8.31 -0.96 -5.26
N ALA A 14 8.33 -1.88 -4.31
CA ALA A 14 9.55 -2.51 -3.82
C ALA A 14 9.31 -4.01 -3.63
N PHE A 15 10.25 -4.84 -4.07
CA PHE A 15 10.22 -6.28 -3.84
C PHE A 15 11.36 -6.67 -2.90
N ARG A 16 11.03 -7.35 -1.80
CA ARG A 16 11.99 -7.77 -0.80
C ARG A 16 11.49 -8.99 -0.05
N ASP A 17 12.36 -9.98 0.14
CA ASP A 17 12.10 -11.16 0.97
C ASP A 17 10.77 -11.88 0.60
N GLY A 18 10.47 -11.97 -0.70
CA GLY A 18 9.25 -12.61 -1.21
C GLY A 18 7.97 -11.78 -1.08
N ARG A 19 8.09 -10.50 -0.73
CA ARG A 19 6.94 -9.59 -0.56
C ARG A 19 7.04 -8.41 -1.50
N LEU A 20 5.90 -8.04 -2.08
CA LEU A 20 5.76 -6.89 -2.96
C LEU A 20 5.03 -5.77 -2.21
N TYR A 21 5.75 -4.68 -1.95
CA TYR A 21 5.22 -3.49 -1.28
C TYR A 21 4.82 -2.48 -2.35
N VAL A 22 3.57 -2.02 -2.32
CA VAL A 22 3.05 -1.01 -3.25
C VAL A 22 2.52 0.18 -2.46
N THR A 23 3.01 1.37 -2.78
CA THR A 23 2.43 2.60 -2.24
C THR A 23 1.16 2.93 -3.01
N ASP A 24 0.03 3.02 -2.31
CA ASP A 24 -1.30 3.30 -2.88
C ASP A 24 -1.68 4.75 -2.51
N THR A 25 -1.03 5.69 -3.20
CA THR A 25 -0.87 7.07 -2.76
C THR A 25 -2.18 7.82 -2.56
N LEU A 26 -3.16 7.67 -3.47
CA LEU A 26 -4.45 8.35 -3.30
C LEU A 26 -5.35 7.70 -2.24
N ASN A 27 -5.03 6.48 -1.82
CA ASN A 27 -5.66 5.83 -0.67
C ASN A 27 -4.86 6.02 0.63
N SER A 28 -3.74 6.74 0.61
CA SER A 28 -2.93 7.02 1.80
C SER A 28 -2.54 5.74 2.57
N ARG A 29 -2.21 4.66 1.84
CA ARG A 29 -1.88 3.35 2.42
C ARG A 29 -0.77 2.66 1.64
N VAL A 30 -0.16 1.66 2.27
CA VAL A 30 0.74 0.70 1.63
C VAL A 30 0.05 -0.65 1.64
N GLN A 31 0.12 -1.38 0.52
CA GLN A 31 -0.36 -2.74 0.41
C GLN A 31 0.80 -3.68 0.14
N VAL A 32 0.84 -4.79 0.87
CA VAL A 32 1.86 -5.83 0.75
C VAL A 32 1.22 -7.05 0.11
N PHE A 33 1.83 -7.55 -0.95
CA PHE A 33 1.38 -8.71 -1.69
C PHE A 33 2.40 -9.84 -1.63
N ASP A 34 1.94 -11.08 -1.77
CA ASP A 34 2.79 -12.20 -2.14
C ASP A 34 3.10 -12.17 -3.66
N PRO A 35 4.01 -13.02 -4.16
CA PRO A 35 4.34 -13.06 -5.60
C PRO A 35 3.17 -13.50 -6.49
N ASP A 36 2.15 -14.16 -5.93
CA ASP A 36 0.94 -14.57 -6.64
C ASP A 36 -0.12 -13.44 -6.68
N GLY A 37 0.17 -12.28 -6.08
CA GLY A 37 -0.72 -11.13 -6.03
C GLY A 37 -1.77 -11.18 -4.92
N ARG A 38 -1.68 -12.11 -3.95
CA ARG A 38 -2.56 -12.10 -2.78
C ARG A 38 -2.12 -11.02 -1.79
N VAL A 39 -3.09 -10.29 -1.27
CA VAL A 39 -2.84 -9.23 -0.28
C VAL A 39 -2.53 -9.84 1.07
N LEU A 40 -1.28 -9.71 1.50
CA LEU A 40 -0.81 -10.13 2.81
C LEU A 40 -1.18 -9.09 3.88
N GLU A 41 -0.91 -7.82 3.61
CA GLU A 41 -1.03 -6.75 4.59
C GLU A 41 -1.48 -5.44 3.94
N VAL A 42 -2.21 -4.63 4.71
CA VAL A 42 -2.58 -3.26 4.31
C VAL A 42 -2.47 -2.40 5.56
N PHE A 43 -1.72 -1.31 5.46
CA PHE A 43 -1.56 -0.37 6.58
C PHE A 43 -1.40 1.06 6.09
N GLY A 44 -1.65 1.99 7.01
CA GLY A 44 -1.68 3.42 6.73
C GLY A 44 -3.08 3.95 6.51
N GLU A 45 -3.24 5.21 6.87
CA GLU A 45 -4.46 5.96 6.70
C GLU A 45 -4.11 7.43 6.43
N ARG A 46 -5.07 8.15 5.86
CA ARG A 46 -4.91 9.56 5.58
C ARG A 46 -4.91 10.37 6.88
N GLY A 47 -3.95 11.26 7.02
CA GLY A 47 -3.90 12.21 8.13
C GLY A 47 -2.58 12.97 8.14
N LEU A 48 -2.44 13.85 9.13
CA LEU A 48 -1.28 14.73 9.31
C LEU A 48 -0.54 14.46 10.63
N TYR A 49 -0.96 13.45 11.39
CA TYR A 49 -0.37 13.09 12.68
C TYR A 49 0.64 11.95 12.52
N VAL A 50 1.43 11.74 13.56
CA VAL A 50 2.35 10.60 13.66
C VAL A 50 1.57 9.30 13.48
N GLY A 51 2.05 8.44 12.57
CA GLY A 51 1.41 7.18 12.20
C GLY A 51 0.54 7.26 10.94
N ASN A 52 0.18 8.46 10.48
CA ASN A 52 -0.55 8.62 9.21
C ASN A 52 0.39 8.67 8.00
N LEU A 53 -0.16 8.39 6.83
CA LEU A 53 0.54 8.47 5.55
C LEU A 53 -0.15 9.49 4.64
N ALA A 54 0.28 10.75 4.73
CA ALA A 54 -0.34 11.83 3.93
C ALA A 54 -0.21 11.58 2.43
N ARG A 55 0.95 11.08 1.97
CA ARG A 55 1.24 10.78 0.57
C ARG A 55 2.40 9.78 0.44
N PRO A 56 2.17 8.50 0.80
CA PRO A 56 3.19 7.45 0.69
C PRO A 56 3.48 7.11 -0.77
#